data_AF-A0A7S1RXT2-F1
#
_entry.id   AF-A0A7S1RXT2-F1
#
_cell.length_a   1.000
_cell.length_b   1.000
_cell.length_c   1.000
_cell.angle_alpha   90.00
_cell.angle_beta   90.00
_cell.angle_gamma   90.00
#
_symmetry.space_group_name_H-M   'P 1'
#
loop_
_entity.id
_entity.type
_entity.pdbx_description
1 polymer ?
#
loop_
_entity_poly.entity_id
_entity_poly.type
_entity_poly.pdbx_seq_one_letter_code
_entity_poly.pdbx_strand_id
1 'polypeptide(L)'
;ESVRRCRVLVVTQSNAAALNIHQRLEAFGLESVRVGMQLKPEELLQQSYFTNAFEPADIYPLRDAVRRGEPPPPAMVAMLCQKAAKRAPVVVMTCIASGNMGLLGSCSFQRVLLDEAAQAT
;
A
#
# COMPACT_ATOMS: atom_id res chain seq x y z
N GLU A 1 12.46 27.03 5.81
CA GLU A 1 11.44 26.16 6.46
C GLU A 1 11.44 24.80 5.78
N SER A 2 11.50 23.71 6.55
CA SER A 2 11.33 22.36 6.01
C SER A 2 9.85 22.22 5.61
N VAL A 3 9.56 22.14 4.30
CA VAL A 3 8.22 21.79 3.82
C VAL A 3 7.89 20.42 4.42
N ARG A 4 7.02 20.39 5.45
CA ARG A 4 6.51 19.12 5.98
C ARG A 4 5.88 18.37 4.82
N ARG A 5 6.47 17.25 4.40
CA ARG A 5 5.92 16.40 3.33
C ARG A 5 4.51 15.98 3.74
N CYS A 6 3.51 16.54 3.07
CA CYS A 6 2.11 16.22 3.28
C CYS A 6 1.86 14.76 2.89
N ARG A 7 1.33 13.96 3.80
CA ARG A 7 0.98 12.56 3.54
C ARG A 7 -0.47 12.46 3.09
N VAL A 8 -0.71 11.68 2.04
CA VAL A 8 -2.01 11.55 1.38
C VAL A 8 -2.48 10.11 1.45
N LEU A 9 -3.72 9.91 1.89
CA LEU A 9 -4.43 8.65 1.74
C LEU A 9 -5.36 8.74 0.54
N VAL A 10 -5.24 7.82 -0.40
CA VAL A 10 -6.14 7.68 -1.54
C VAL A 10 -6.95 6.41 -1.38
N VAL A 11 -8.28 6.55 -1.37
CA VAL A 11 -9.22 5.45 -1.19
C VAL A 11 -10.22 5.43 -2.34
N THR A 12 -10.64 4.23 -2.72
CA THR A 12 -11.58 3.97 -3.82
C THR A 12 -12.37 2.70 -3.55
N GLN A 13 -13.46 2.42 -4.28
CA GLN A 13 -14.33 1.28 -3.97
C GLN A 13 -13.70 -0.05 -4.37
N SER A 14 -13.05 -0.11 -5.53
CA SER A 14 -12.59 -1.36 -6.12
C SER A 14 -11.07 -1.54 -6.11
N ASN A 15 -10.61 -2.80 -6.06
CA ASN A 15 -9.19 -3.14 -6.20
C ASN A 15 -8.63 -2.70 -7.56
N ALA A 16 -9.45 -2.73 -8.62
CA ALA A 16 -9.08 -2.32 -9.97
C ALA A 16 -8.86 -0.80 -10.06
N ALA A 17 -9.76 0.00 -9.50
CA ALA A 17 -9.56 1.45 -9.41
C ALA A 17 -8.32 1.80 -8.58
N ALA A 18 -8.09 1.08 -7.46
CA ALA A 18 -6.91 1.29 -6.62
C ALA A 18 -5.61 1.00 -7.39
N LEU A 19 -5.59 -0.06 -8.20
CA LEU A 19 -4.46 -0.38 -9.07
C LEU A 19 -4.23 0.72 -10.13
N ASN A 20 -5.30 1.16 -10.81
CA ASN A 20 -5.22 2.20 -11.84
C ASN A 20 -4.69 3.52 -11.29
N ILE A 21 -5.17 3.95 -10.11
CA ILE A 21 -4.67 5.14 -9.41
C ILE A 21 -3.18 4.97 -9.09
N HIS A 22 -2.80 3.84 -8.48
CA HIS A 22 -1.42 3.59 -8.09
C HIS A 22 -0.46 3.63 -9.29
N GLN A 23 -0.80 2.96 -10.40
CA GLN A 23 -0.01 2.98 -11.63
C GLN A 23 0.15 4.38 -12.20
N ARG A 24 -0.89 5.22 -12.16
CA ARG A 24 -0.80 6.62 -12.59
C ARG A 24 0.10 7.45 -11.68
N LEU A 25 0.01 7.26 -10.36
CA LEU A 25 0.89 7.93 -9.40
C LEU A 25 2.36 7.54 -9.63
N GLU A 26 2.64 6.26 -9.84
CA GLU A 26 4.00 5.79 -10.20
C GLU A 26 4.46 6.40 -11.54
N ALA A 27 3.60 6.45 -12.56
CA ALA A 27 3.91 7.05 -13.85
C ALA A 27 4.21 8.56 -13.76
N PHE A 28 3.62 9.26 -12.78
CA PHE A 28 3.95 10.65 -12.48
C PHE A 28 5.20 10.81 -11.60
N GLY A 29 5.88 9.72 -11.26
CA GLY A 29 7.08 9.74 -10.41
C GLY A 29 6.79 9.99 -8.94
N LEU A 30 5.56 9.76 -8.49
CA LEU A 30 5.19 9.94 -7.08
C LEU A 30 5.50 8.68 -6.27
N GLU A 31 6.15 8.88 -5.13
CA GLU A 31 6.36 7.84 -4.12
C GLU A 31 5.00 7.41 -3.53
N SER A 32 4.46 6.31 -4.04
CA SER A 32 3.17 5.77 -3.64
C SER A 32 3.22 4.26 -3.41
N VAL A 33 2.37 3.76 -2.52
CA VAL A 33 2.22 2.31 -2.27
C VAL A 33 0.75 1.91 -2.25
N ARG A 34 0.42 0.80 -2.91
CA ARG A 34 -0.90 0.15 -2.80
C ARG A 34 -0.83 -0.96 -1.75
N VAL A 35 -1.63 -0.83 -0.69
CA VAL A 35 -1.70 -1.81 0.41
C VAL A 35 -3.13 -2.27 0.66
N GLY A 36 -3.27 -3.43 1.27
CA GLY A 36 -4.56 -4.09 1.49
C GLY A 36 -4.39 -5.57 1.79
N MET A 37 -5.38 -6.17 2.44
CA MET A 37 -5.31 -7.59 2.85
C MET A 37 -5.66 -8.58 1.74
N GLN A 38 -6.29 -8.11 0.66
CA GLN A 38 -6.68 -8.93 -0.49
C GLN A 38 -5.66 -8.88 -1.63
N LEU A 39 -4.58 -8.11 -1.48
CA LEU A 39 -3.48 -8.07 -2.43
C LEU A 39 -2.72 -9.38 -2.41
N LYS A 40 -2.42 -9.91 -3.60
CA LYS A 40 -1.53 -11.05 -3.70
C LYS A 40 -0.09 -10.61 -3.38
N PRO A 41 0.71 -11.46 -2.73
CA PRO A 41 2.13 -11.20 -2.47
C PRO A 41 2.92 -10.74 -3.70
N GLU A 42 2.64 -11.30 -4.87
CA GLU A 42 3.27 -10.94 -6.14
C GLU A 42 2.98 -9.48 -6.51
N GLU A 43 1.75 -9.02 -6.30
CA GLU A 43 1.32 -7.64 -6.57
C GLU A 43 2.00 -6.64 -5.64
N LEU A 44 2.42 -7.04 -4.44
CA LEU A 44 3.22 -6.20 -3.54
C LEU A 44 4.67 -6.09 -4.05
N LEU A 45 5.24 -7.21 -4.48
CA LEU A 45 6.62 -7.27 -4.98
C LEU A 45 6.82 -6.58 -6.35
N GLN A 46 5.74 -6.39 -7.12
CA GLN A 46 5.78 -5.63 -8.37
C GLN A 46 5.84 -4.11 -8.16
N GLN A 47 5.53 -3.62 -6.94
CA GLN A 47 5.53 -2.18 -6.66
C GLN A 47 6.94 -1.71 -6.32
N SER A 48 7.40 -0.70 -7.06
CA SER A 48 8.75 -0.14 -6.93
C SER A 48 8.98 0.41 -5.52
N TYR A 49 8.04 1.24 -5.03
CA TYR A 49 8.13 1.80 -3.69
C TYR A 49 8.10 0.74 -2.60
N PHE A 50 7.20 -0.26 -2.71
CA PHE A 50 7.09 -1.31 -1.70
C PHE A 50 8.42 -2.04 -1.53
N THR A 51 9.04 -2.48 -2.62
CA THR A 51 10.31 -3.21 -2.57
C THR A 51 11.48 -2.35 -2.07
N ASN A 52 11.51 -1.07 -2.44
CA ASN A 52 12.55 -0.12 -2.00
C ASN A 52 12.34 0.37 -0.56
N ALA A 53 11.14 0.18 0.00
CA ALA A 53 10.84 0.57 1.37
C ALA A 53 11.45 -0.38 2.42
N PHE A 54 12.09 -1.48 2.02
CA PHE A 54 12.66 -2.50 2.92
C PHE A 54 14.10 -2.81 2.59
N GLU A 55 14.85 -3.21 3.61
CA GLU A 55 16.14 -3.85 3.40
C GLU A 55 15.94 -5.20 2.69
N PRO A 56 16.89 -5.65 1.85
CA PRO A 56 16.78 -6.93 1.17
C PRO A 56 16.48 -8.11 2.10
N ALA A 57 17.03 -8.11 3.31
CA ALA A 57 16.81 -9.14 4.32
C ALA A 57 15.38 -9.17 4.86
N ASP A 58 14.73 -8.00 5.02
CA ASP A 58 13.37 -7.89 5.55
C ASP A 58 12.32 -8.41 4.56
N ILE A 59 12.56 -8.20 3.26
CA ILE A 59 11.64 -8.60 2.19
C ILE A 59 11.95 -9.98 1.61
N TYR A 60 13.14 -10.53 1.89
CA TYR A 60 13.56 -11.83 1.38
C TYR A 60 12.56 -12.96 1.66
N PRO A 61 12.01 -13.12 2.88
CA PRO A 61 11.05 -14.20 3.15
C PRO A 61 9.80 -14.13 2.27
N LEU A 62 9.33 -12.92 1.94
CA LEU A 62 8.20 -12.72 1.03
C LEU A 62 8.57 -13.12 -0.40
N ARG A 63 9.74 -12.68 -0.88
CA ARG A 63 10.25 -13.02 -2.22
C ARG A 63 10.45 -14.52 -2.40
N ASP A 64 10.98 -15.16 -1.36
CA ASP A 64 11.29 -16.58 -1.35
C ASP A 64 10.01 -17.45 -1.32
N ALA A 65 9.01 -17.06 -0.52
CA ALA A 65 7.69 -17.69 -0.52
C ALA A 65 7.01 -17.60 -1.91
N VAL A 66 7.00 -16.41 -2.51
CA VAL A 66 6.47 -16.19 -3.87
C VAL A 66 7.21 -17.03 -4.90
N ARG A 67 8.55 -17.09 -4.83
CA ARG A 67 9.38 -17.90 -5.74
C ARG A 67 9.07 -19.39 -5.62
N ARG A 68 8.79 -19.89 -4.42
CA ARG A 68 8.40 -21.29 -4.18
C ARG A 68 6.93 -21.58 -4.49
N GLY A 69 6.10 -20.56 -4.73
CA GLY A 69 4.65 -20.72 -4.86
C GLY A 69 3.97 -21.08 -3.54
N GLU A 70 4.59 -20.75 -2.41
CA GLU A 70 4.07 -21.01 -1.06
C GLU A 70 3.37 -19.77 -0.51
N PRO A 71 2.24 -19.91 0.20
CA PRO A 71 1.57 -18.77 0.81
C PRO A 71 2.43 -18.21 1.96
N PRO A 72 2.85 -16.93 1.92
CA PRO A 72 3.54 -16.32 3.04
C PRO A 72 2.60 -16.21 4.26
N PRO A 73 3.13 -16.22 5.50
CA PRO A 73 2.31 -16.02 6.69
C PRO A 73 1.51 -14.70 6.63
N PRO A 74 0.19 -14.70 6.86
CA PRO A 74 -0.63 -13.49 6.77
C PRO A 74 -0.16 -12.35 7.68
N ALA A 75 0.34 -12.67 8.87
CA ALA A 75 0.89 -11.70 9.82
C ALA A 75 2.14 -11.00 9.27
N MET A 76 2.98 -11.71 8.51
CA MET A 76 4.16 -11.12 7.86
C MET A 76 3.74 -10.14 6.77
N VAL A 77 2.77 -10.51 5.93
CA VAL A 77 2.24 -9.63 4.87
C VAL A 77 1.62 -8.37 5.48
N ALA A 78 0.80 -8.52 6.52
CA ALA A 78 0.20 -7.38 7.23
C ALA A 78 1.26 -6.45 7.83
N MET A 79 2.31 -7.00 8.46
CA MET A 79 3.42 -6.24 9.03
C MET A 79 4.20 -5.46 7.96
N LEU A 80 4.49 -6.09 6.81
CA LEU A 80 5.15 -5.41 5.70
C LEU A 80 4.26 -4.32 5.12
N CYS A 81 2.97 -4.59 4.83
CA CYS A 81 2.03 -3.57 4.37
C CYS A 81 1.91 -2.40 5.34
N GLN A 82 1.85 -2.65 6.65
CA GLN A 82 1.83 -1.59 7.66
C GLN A 82 3.11 -0.75 7.64
N LYS A 83 4.29 -1.39 7.57
CA LYS A 83 5.58 -0.68 7.50
C LYS A 83 5.68 0.17 6.22
N ALA A 84 5.28 -0.36 5.07
CA ALA A 84 5.27 0.39 3.82
C ALA A 84 4.29 1.57 3.90
N ALA A 85 3.08 1.34 4.42
CA ALA A 85 2.08 2.39 4.63
C ALA A 85 2.53 3.47 5.62
N LYS A 86 3.43 3.19 6.57
CA LYS A 86 3.99 4.20 7.48
C LYS A 86 5.01 5.11 6.79
N ARG A 87 5.79 4.56 5.86
CA ARG A 87 6.90 5.25 5.19
C ARG A 87 6.43 6.05 3.97
N ALA A 88 5.41 5.56 3.27
CA ALA A 88 4.93 6.14 2.02
C ALA A 88 4.35 7.55 2.18
N PRO A 89 4.73 8.50 1.29
CA PRO A 89 4.06 9.79 1.16
C PRO A 89 2.60 9.65 0.70
N VAL A 90 2.34 8.75 -0.25
CA VAL A 90 0.99 8.45 -0.74
C VAL A 90 0.66 6.98 -0.51
N VAL A 91 -0.46 6.70 0.15
CA VAL A 91 -0.96 5.34 0.36
C VAL A 91 -2.26 5.18 -0.42
N VAL A 92 -2.35 4.14 -1.24
CA VAL A 92 -3.52 3.80 -2.04
C VAL A 92 -4.13 2.51 -1.50
N MET A 93 -5.45 2.48 -1.31
CA MET A 93 -6.16 1.27 -0.91
C MET A 93 -7.66 1.35 -1.23
N THR A 94 -8.40 0.27 -0.95
CA THR A 94 -9.87 0.30 -1.04
C THR A 94 -10.49 0.93 0.21
N CYS A 95 -11.73 1.42 0.10
CA CYS A 95 -12.50 1.96 1.21
C CYS A 95 -12.66 0.95 2.35
N ILE A 96 -12.89 -0.34 2.04
CA ILE A 96 -12.98 -1.40 3.06
C ILE A 96 -11.64 -1.60 3.78
N ALA A 97 -10.52 -1.59 3.03
CA ALA A 97 -9.20 -1.79 3.61
C ALA A 97 -8.77 -0.63 4.51
N SER A 98 -9.29 0.59 4.31
CA SER A 98 -8.92 1.76 5.12
C SER A 98 -9.42 1.69 6.56
N GLY A 99 -10.49 0.93 6.82
CA GLY A 99 -10.95 0.60 8.18
C GLY A 99 -10.07 -0.43 8.91
N ASN A 100 -9.08 -1.04 8.24
CA ASN A 100 -8.23 -2.04 8.86
C ASN A 100 -7.17 -1.39 9.76
N MET A 101 -7.42 -1.43 11.07
CA MET A 101 -6.53 -0.89 12.10
C MET A 101 -5.16 -1.59 12.14
N GLY A 102 -5.07 -2.85 11.69
CA GLY A 102 -3.78 -3.54 11.51
C GLY A 102 -2.90 -2.90 10.45
N LEU A 103 -3.49 -2.30 9.40
CA LEU A 103 -2.77 -1.63 8.32
C LEU A 103 -2.52 -0.14 8.60
N LEU A 104 -3.54 0.58 9.05
CA LEU A 104 -3.50 2.04 9.18
C LEU A 104 -3.56 2.58 10.61
N GLY A 105 -3.74 1.74 11.63
CA GLY A 105 -4.02 2.20 13.00
C GLY A 105 -2.92 3.05 13.65
N SER A 106 -1.74 3.13 13.04
CA SER A 106 -0.62 4.00 13.48
C SER A 106 -0.17 4.98 12.40
N CYS A 107 -0.99 5.20 11.37
CA CYS A 107 -0.76 6.16 10.29
C CYS A 107 -1.66 7.39 10.48
N SER A 108 -1.12 8.57 10.18
CA SER A 108 -1.88 9.82 10.10
C SER A 108 -1.67 10.46 8.73
N PHE A 109 -2.75 10.93 8.12
CA PHE A 109 -2.73 11.58 6.80
C PHE A 109 -3.31 12.98 6.90
N GLN A 110 -2.67 13.97 6.28
CA GLN A 110 -3.13 15.36 6.29
C GLN A 110 -4.18 15.63 5.20
N ARG A 111 -4.28 14.73 4.23
CA ARG A 111 -5.23 14.76 3.11
C ARG A 111 -5.75 13.36 2.83
N VAL A 112 -7.04 13.30 2.50
CA VAL A 112 -7.70 12.09 2.02
C VAL A 112 -8.34 12.41 0.68
N LEU A 113 -8.07 11.58 -0.33
CA LEU A 113 -8.72 11.62 -1.63
C LEU A 113 -9.63 10.40 -1.75
N LEU A 114 -10.91 10.62 -2.02
CA LEU A 114 -11.89 9.58 -2.26
C LEU A 114 -12.26 9.58 -3.74
N ASP A 115 -11.92 8.50 -4.44
CA ASP A 115 -12.43 8.22 -5.78
C ASP A 115 -13.64 7.29 -5.68
N GLU A 116 -14.53 7.32 -6.67
CA GLU A 116 -15.78 6.55 -6.67
C GLU A 116 -16.66 6.79 -5.41
N ALA A 117 -16.56 7.98 -4.79
CA ALA A 117 -17.25 8.28 -3.53
C ALA A 117 -18.78 8.16 -3.63
N ALA A 118 -19.36 8.48 -4.78
CA ALA A 118 -20.80 8.33 -5.03
C ALA A 118 -21.28 6.86 -5.06
N GLN A 119 -20.36 5.90 -5.13
CA GLN A 119 -20.65 4.46 -5.09
C GLN A 119 -20.40 3.86 -3.70
N ALA A 120 -19.94 4.67 -2.73
CA ALA A 120 -19.83 4.26 -1.34
C ALA A 120 -21.23 4.17 -0.70
N THR A 121 -21.47 3.13 0.09
CA THR A 121 -22.72 2.94 0.84
C THR A 121 -22.46 2.96 2.34
#